data_AF-T1IES0-F1
#
_entry.id   AF-T1IES0-F1
#
_cell.length_a   1.000
_cell.length_b   1.000
_cell.length_c   1.000
_cell.angle_alpha   90.00
_cell.angle_beta   90.00
_cell.angle_gamma   90.00
#
_symmetry.space_group_name_H-M   'P 1'
#
loop_
_entity.id
_entity.type
_entity.pdbx_description
1 polymer ?
#
loop_
_entity_poly.entity_id
_entity_poly.type
_entity_poly.pdbx_seq_one_letter_code
_entity_poly.pdbx_strand_id
1 'polypeptide(L)'
;PERIDPSGNPAHYDIRSDVWSLGISMVELATGSFPYSKWGNPFEQLKQVVNEDPPSLPNGMFSNDFNDFISQCLQKDYRLRPNYNQLLTHPFCVAHRDNPVDITEFVCQILDLPEVSP
;
A
#
# COMPACT_ATOMS: atom_id res chain seq x y z
N PRO A 1 -5.86 7.04 -8.03
CA PRO A 1 -7.27 7.41 -8.31
C PRO A 1 -7.38 8.53 -9.36
N GLU A 2 -6.54 9.55 -9.19
CA GLU A 2 -6.35 10.73 -10.04
C GLU A 2 -6.01 10.45 -11.51
N ARG A 3 -5.48 9.26 -11.85
CA ARG A 3 -5.20 8.86 -13.24
C ARG A 3 -6.43 8.38 -14.03
N ILE A 4 -7.54 8.14 -13.33
CA ILE A 4 -8.76 7.52 -13.85
C ILE A 4 -9.86 8.58 -14.02
N ASP A 5 -9.74 9.69 -13.29
CA ASP A 5 -10.67 10.80 -13.34
C ASP A 5 -10.48 11.61 -14.64
N PRO A 6 -11.47 11.63 -15.55
CA PRO A 6 -11.39 12.40 -16.79
C PRO A 6 -11.42 13.92 -16.59
N SER A 7 -11.66 14.41 -15.36
CA SER A 7 -11.56 15.82 -14.99
C SER A 7 -10.18 16.25 -14.46
N GLY A 8 -9.25 15.30 -14.26
CA GLY A 8 -7.87 15.56 -13.85
C GLY A 8 -7.00 16.05 -15.02
N ASN A 9 -6.05 16.94 -14.74
CA ASN A 9 -5.09 17.41 -15.75
C ASN A 9 -4.03 16.31 -16.03
N PRO A 10 -3.98 15.71 -17.24
CA PRO A 10 -3.10 14.58 -17.56
C PRO A 10 -1.60 14.92 -17.53
N ALA A 11 -1.26 16.22 -17.54
CA ALA A 11 0.12 16.71 -17.64
C ALA A 11 0.87 16.79 -16.30
N HIS A 12 0.20 16.62 -15.16
CA HIS A 12 0.87 16.51 -13.87
C HIS A 12 1.04 15.04 -13.49
N TYR A 13 2.10 14.43 -14.04
CA TYR A 13 2.67 13.22 -13.47
C TYR A 13 3.11 13.56 -12.04
N ASP A 14 2.36 13.03 -11.08
CA ASP A 14 2.58 13.31 -9.67
C ASP A 14 3.06 12.04 -8.99
N ILE A 15 4.25 12.09 -8.39
CA ILE A 15 4.88 11.02 -7.61
C ILE A 15 3.94 10.39 -6.57
N ARG A 16 2.89 11.11 -6.19
CA ARG A 16 1.86 10.66 -5.27
C ARG A 16 1.05 9.48 -5.82
N SER A 17 0.97 9.26 -7.14
CA SER A 17 0.35 8.04 -7.67
C SER A 17 1.11 6.77 -7.25
N ASP A 18 2.44 6.85 -7.15
CA ASP A 18 3.28 5.73 -6.72
C ASP A 18 3.14 5.49 -5.21
N VAL A 19 2.91 6.55 -4.43
CA VAL A 19 2.58 6.45 -3.00
C VAL A 19 1.29 5.65 -2.78
N TRP A 20 0.28 5.84 -3.64
CA TRP A 20 -0.94 5.02 -3.59
C TRP A 20 -0.62 3.55 -3.88
N SER A 21 0.12 3.28 -4.95
CA SER A 21 0.52 1.91 -5.32
C SER A 21 1.30 1.23 -4.19
N LEU A 22 2.19 1.96 -3.52
CA LEU A 22 2.89 1.48 -2.32
C LEU A 22 1.91 1.07 -1.22
N GLY A 23 0.91 1.92 -0.91
CA GLY A 23 -0.11 1.60 0.09
C GLY A 23 -0.88 0.31 -0.23
N ILE A 24 -1.26 0.12 -1.50
CA ILE A 24 -1.94 -1.11 -1.96
C ILE A 24 -1.03 -2.33 -1.79
N SER A 25 0.23 -2.25 -2.23
CA SER A 25 1.19 -3.35 -2.09
C SER A 25 1.44 -3.70 -0.63
N MET A 26 1.49 -2.71 0.27
CA MET A 26 1.66 -2.98 1.71
C MET A 26 0.46 -3.70 2.32
N VAL A 27 -0.77 -3.33 1.92
CA VAL A 27 -1.97 -4.06 2.35
C VAL A 27 -1.94 -5.50 1.84
N GLU A 28 -1.61 -5.70 0.57
CA GLU A 28 -1.52 -7.03 -0.04
C GLU A 28 -0.47 -7.91 0.65
N LEU A 29 0.74 -7.39 0.87
CA LEU A 29 1.82 -8.13 1.54
C LEU A 29 1.49 -8.43 3.00
N ALA A 30 0.84 -7.50 3.70
CA ALA A 30 0.47 -7.68 5.10
C ALA A 30 -0.66 -8.72 5.28
N THR A 31 -1.60 -8.79 4.34
CA THR A 31 -2.79 -9.66 4.45
C THR A 31 -2.67 -10.96 3.65
N GLY A 32 -1.70 -11.07 2.75
CA GLY A 32 -1.55 -12.19 1.83
C GLY A 32 -2.60 -12.23 0.72
N SER A 33 -3.45 -11.20 0.59
CA SER A 33 -4.47 -11.11 -0.44
C SER A 33 -4.53 -9.70 -1.02
N PHE A 34 -4.68 -9.62 -2.34
CA PHE A 34 -4.99 -8.35 -2.98
C PHE A 34 -6.29 -7.76 -2.38
N PRO A 35 -6.32 -6.47 -2.00
CA PRO A 35 -7.42 -5.89 -1.22
C PRO A 35 -8.72 -5.72 -2.01
N TYR A 36 -8.65 -5.83 -3.33
CA TYR A 36 -9.76 -5.68 -4.24
C TYR A 36 -10.16 -7.07 -4.77
N SER A 37 -11.47 -7.34 -4.88
CA SER A 37 -11.97 -8.63 -5.38
C SER A 37 -11.41 -8.99 -6.77
N LYS A 38 -11.44 -10.26 -7.16
CA LYS A 38 -11.02 -10.64 -8.53
C LYS A 38 -12.07 -10.20 -9.54
N TRP A 39 -11.66 -9.45 -10.57
CA TRP A 39 -12.55 -8.82 -11.56
C TRP A 39 -12.61 -9.61 -12.87
N GLY A 40 -13.74 -9.46 -13.58
CA GLY A 40 -13.85 -9.93 -14.96
C GLY A 40 -13.20 -8.98 -15.97
N ASN A 41 -13.08 -7.68 -15.64
CA ASN A 41 -12.42 -6.69 -16.50
C ASN A 41 -11.76 -5.52 -15.72
N PRO A 42 -10.77 -4.82 -16.31
CA PRO A 42 -10.06 -3.72 -15.65
C PRO A 42 -10.92 -2.50 -15.28
N PHE A 43 -12.02 -2.22 -15.99
CA PHE A 43 -12.84 -1.02 -15.71
C PHE A 43 -13.58 -1.12 -14.36
N GLU A 44 -13.98 -2.33 -13.97
CA GLU A 44 -14.61 -2.58 -12.66
C GLU A 44 -13.65 -2.25 -11.51
N GLN A 45 -12.39 -2.64 -11.65
CA GLN A 45 -11.34 -2.31 -10.67
C GLN A 45 -11.14 -0.80 -10.55
N LEU A 46 -11.08 -0.09 -11.68
CA LEU A 46 -10.93 1.36 -11.69
C LEU A 46 -12.13 2.05 -11.00
N LYS A 47 -13.34 1.53 -11.21
CA LYS A 47 -14.55 2.04 -10.56
C LYS A 47 -14.46 1.91 -9.04
N GLN A 48 -13.95 0.82 -8.51
CA GLN A 48 -13.80 0.65 -7.06
C GLN A 48 -12.78 1.63 -6.47
N VAL A 49 -11.61 1.74 -7.09
CA VAL A 49 -10.55 2.66 -6.64
C VAL A 49 -11.06 4.11 -6.54
N VAL A 50 -11.95 4.51 -7.44
CA VAL A 50 -12.55 5.85 -7.44
C VAL A 50 -13.69 5.97 -6.42
N ASN A 51 -14.64 5.03 -6.43
CA ASN A 51 -15.92 5.20 -5.74
C ASN A 51 -15.97 4.59 -4.33
N GLU A 52 -15.22 3.53 -4.06
CA GLU A 52 -15.27 2.80 -2.78
C GLU A 52 -14.16 3.27 -1.85
N ASP A 53 -14.37 3.16 -0.53
CA ASP A 53 -13.37 3.58 0.46
C ASP A 53 -12.03 2.87 0.23
N PRO A 54 -10.90 3.55 0.51
CA PRO A 54 -9.59 2.92 0.38
C PRO A 54 -9.50 1.70 1.30
N PRO A 55 -8.77 0.65 0.90
CA PRO A 55 -8.61 -0.52 1.74
C PRO A 55 -7.84 -0.17 3.02
N SER A 56 -8.19 -0.84 4.11
CA SER A 56 -7.51 -0.71 5.40
C SER A 56 -7.10 -2.09 5.89
N LEU A 57 -6.08 -2.13 6.75
CA LEU A 57 -5.71 -3.37 7.42
C LEU A 57 -6.80 -3.81 8.42
N PRO A 58 -6.87 -5.12 8.72
CA PRO A 58 -7.72 -5.63 9.80
C PRO A 58 -7.38 -5.01 11.16
N ASN A 59 -8.42 -4.58 11.89
CA ASN A 59 -8.26 -3.95 13.19
C ASN A 59 -7.59 -4.89 14.21
N GLY A 60 -6.61 -4.37 14.94
CA GLY A 60 -5.96 -5.07 16.06
C GLY A 60 -4.90 -6.11 15.66
N MET A 61 -4.64 -6.33 14.37
CA MET A 61 -3.60 -7.26 13.91
C MET A 61 -2.23 -6.60 13.73
N PHE A 62 -2.21 -5.29 13.47
CA PHE A 62 -1.01 -4.54 13.11
C PHE A 62 -0.80 -3.33 14.01
N SER A 63 0.43 -2.83 14.07
CA SER A 63 0.77 -1.63 14.85
C SER A 63 -0.02 -0.40 14.37
N ASN A 64 -0.34 0.51 15.30
CA ASN A 64 -1.02 1.75 14.96
C ASN A 64 -0.22 2.59 13.96
N ASP A 65 1.10 2.63 14.10
CA ASP A 65 1.99 3.36 13.17
C ASP A 65 1.94 2.76 11.76
N PHE A 66 1.83 1.44 11.62
CA PHE A 66 1.72 0.81 10.30
C PHE A 66 0.34 1.07 9.67
N ASN A 67 -0.73 0.98 10.47
CA ASN A 67 -2.08 1.35 10.03
C ASN A 67 -2.14 2.81 9.56
N ASP A 68 -1.56 3.73 10.35
CA ASP A 68 -1.54 5.16 10.01
C ASP A 68 -0.74 5.41 8.73
N PHE A 69 0.45 4.80 8.60
CA PHE A 69 1.28 4.92 7.39
C PHE A 69 0.52 4.51 6.12
N ILE A 70 -0.16 3.36 6.14
CA ILE A 70 -0.98 2.90 5.01
C ILE A 70 -2.14 3.87 4.75
N SER A 71 -2.80 4.36 5.80
CA SER A 71 -3.91 5.32 5.65
C SER A 71 -3.45 6.63 4.99
N GLN A 72 -2.23 7.09 5.28
CA GLN A 72 -1.64 8.25 4.64
C GLN A 72 -1.29 7.98 3.17
N CYS A 73 -0.75 6.80 2.86
CA CYS A 73 -0.49 6.38 1.48
C CYS A 73 -1.78 6.28 0.64
N LEU A 74 -2.89 5.84 1.26
CA LEU A 74 -4.17 5.61 0.61
C LEU A 74 -5.16 6.78 0.73
N GLN A 75 -4.66 8.00 0.91
CA GLN A 75 -5.48 9.21 0.79
C GLN A 75 -5.98 9.36 -0.66
N LYS A 76 -7.31 9.33 -0.84
CA LYS A 76 -7.95 9.49 -2.15
C LYS A 76 -7.67 10.84 -2.78
N ASP A 77 -7.77 11.92 -1.98
CA ASP A 77 -7.35 13.24 -2.42
C ASP A 77 -5.82 13.28 -2.48
N TYR A 78 -5.27 13.24 -3.69
CA TYR A 78 -3.83 13.28 -3.90
C TYR A 78 -3.18 14.53 -3.28
N ARG A 79 -3.92 15.63 -3.08
CA ARG A 79 -3.40 16.85 -2.46
C ARG A 79 -3.10 16.66 -0.98
N LEU A 80 -3.83 15.76 -0.32
CA LEU A 80 -3.63 15.37 1.08
C LEU A 80 -2.64 14.21 1.22
N ARG A 81 -2.34 13.49 0.13
CA ARG A 81 -1.39 12.39 0.12
C ARG A 81 0.04 12.94 0.28
N PRO A 82 0.83 12.45 1.24
CA PRO A 82 2.19 12.92 1.47
C PRO A 82 3.12 12.55 0.30
N ASN A 83 4.17 13.34 0.10
CA ASN A 83 5.30 12.98 -0.74
C ASN A 83 6.31 12.11 0.02
N TYR A 84 7.35 11.62 -0.67
CA TYR A 84 8.36 10.75 -0.07
C TYR A 84 9.09 11.37 1.11
N ASN A 85 9.42 12.66 1.06
CA ASN A 85 10.13 13.33 2.15
C ASN A 85 9.27 13.35 3.42
N GLN A 86 7.97 13.55 3.29
CA GLN A 86 7.03 13.48 4.41
C GLN A 86 6.89 12.05 4.93
N LEU A 87 6.74 11.05 4.04
CA LEU A 87 6.65 9.64 4.44
C LEU A 87 7.91 9.14 5.16
N LEU A 88 9.11 9.57 4.73
CA LEU A 88 10.37 9.19 5.37
C LEU A 88 10.52 9.75 6.79
N THR A 89 9.71 10.74 7.17
CA THR A 89 9.63 11.27 8.55
C THR A 89 8.53 10.63 9.38
N HIS A 90 7.72 9.75 8.79
CA HIS A 90 6.63 9.08 9.48
C HIS A 90 7.16 8.16 10.60
N PRO A 91 6.50 8.07 11.77
CA PRO A 91 6.90 7.21 12.88
C PRO A 91 7.23 5.77 12.46
N PHE A 92 6.39 5.16 11.62
CA PHE A 92 6.64 3.82 11.04
C PHE A 92 8.02 3.71 10.36
N CYS A 93 8.39 4.64 9.47
CA CYS A 93 9.67 4.61 8.77
C CYS A 93 10.84 4.91 9.70
N VAL A 94 10.67 5.83 10.65
CA VAL A 94 11.71 6.18 11.61
C VAL A 94 12.01 5.00 12.54
N ALA A 95 10.97 4.35 13.07
CA ALA A 95 11.12 3.21 13.96
C ALA A 95 11.87 2.03 13.31
N HIS A 96 11.63 1.76 12.03
CA HIS A 96 12.28 0.65 11.30
C HIS A 96 13.62 1.05 10.65
N ARG A 97 13.98 2.33 10.65
CA ARG A 97 15.31 2.77 10.20
C ARG A 97 16.40 2.35 11.18
N ASP A 98 16.12 2.51 12.47
CA ASP A 98 17.09 2.29 13.54
C ASP A 98 16.95 0.90 14.19
N ASN A 99 15.97 0.10 13.74
CA ASN A 99 15.74 -1.27 14.19
C ASN A 99 16.06 -2.25 13.05
N PRO A 100 17.34 -2.63 12.87
CA PRO A 100 17.73 -3.54 11.80
C PRO A 100 17.10 -4.92 12.02
N VAL A 101 16.35 -5.37 11.03
CA VAL A 101 15.82 -6.73 10.93
C VAL A 101 16.73 -7.51 9.99
N ASP A 102 17.10 -8.74 10.35
CA ASP A 102 17.87 -9.62 9.47
C ASP A 102 16.94 -10.19 8.38
N ILE A 103 16.81 -9.44 7.29
CA ILE A 103 16.03 -9.86 6.12
C ILE A 103 16.71 -11.03 5.40
N THR A 104 18.03 -11.17 5.48
CA THR A 104 18.76 -12.27 4.84
C THR A 104 18.40 -13.59 5.50
N GLU A 105 18.46 -13.66 6.84
CA GLU A 105 18.05 -14.83 7.58
C GLU A 105 16.59 -15.19 7.31
N PHE A 106 15.69 -14.20 7.38
CA PHE A 106 14.26 -14.42 7.09
C PHE A 106 14.03 -15.00 5.69
N VAL A 107 14.65 -14.42 4.66
CA VAL A 107 14.46 -14.87 3.27
C VAL A 107 15.02 -16.28 3.08
N CYS A 108 16.19 -16.61 3.63
CA CYS A 108 16.74 -17.96 3.57
C CYS A 108 15.79 -18.97 4.21
N GLN A 109 15.25 -18.68 5.40
CA GLN A 109 14.31 -19.56 6.08
C GLN A 109 13.05 -19.83 5.25
N ILE A 110 12.50 -18.81 4.59
CA ILE A 110 11.30 -18.96 3.76
C ILE A 110 11.59 -19.77 2.49
N LEU A 111 12.73 -19.55 1.82
CA LEU A 111 13.08 -20.26 0.59
C LEU A 111 13.44 -21.74 0.83
N ASP A 112 13.91 -22.07 2.03
CA ASP A 112 14.22 -23.45 2.43
C ASP A 112 12.98 -24.21 2.94
N LEU A 113 11.79 -23.58 3.00
CA LEU A 113 10.57 -24.27 3.37
C LEU A 113 10.25 -25.36 2.34
N PRO A 114 9.89 -26.58 2.79
CA PRO A 114 9.45 -27.63 1.88
C PRO A 114 8.17 -27.17 1.15
N GLU A 115 8.04 -27.51 -0.14
CA GLU A 115 6.79 -27.27 -0.86
C GLU A 115 5.64 -27.92 -0.10
N VAL A 116 4.64 -27.10 0.24
CA VAL A 116 3.42 -27.59 0.89
C VAL A 116 2.66 -28.39 -0.16
N SER A 117 2.67 -29.72 -0.03
CA SER A 117 1.84 -30.61 -0.84
C SER A 117 0.36 -30.19 -0.72
N PRO A 118 -0.35 -30.01 -1.84
CA PRO A 118 -1.76 -29.60 -1.84
C PRO A 118 -2.70 -30.64 -1.22
#